data_AF-A0A9Q0LXS6-F1
#
_entry.id   AF-A0A9Q0LXS6-F1
#
_cell.length_a   1.000
_cell.length_b   1.000
_cell.length_c   1.000
_cell.angle_alpha   90.00
_cell.angle_beta   90.00
_cell.angle_gamma   90.00
#
_symmetry.space_group_name_H-M   'P 1'
#
loop_
_entity.id
_entity.type
_entity.pdbx_description
1 polymer ?
#
loop_
_entity_poly.entity_id
_entity_poly.type
_entity_poly.pdbx_seq_one_letter_code
_entity_poly.pdbx_strand_id
1 'polypeptide(L)'
;MKLHFVFFLIFFLKFTFQCSFITHFYITEHSISDAQNTLDPKFYTLLTNNLITSQVGSMSPDWGYLGDDYHHDLAEIMHGSEYLYASFDYLKEKYPNINDEESQKHWAFFVGIGCHQVADIYWHGLNGDPLGFMKEANRKDIDRLNISWITDVIIEPAVDMFIVDKYHPQISFKWWIPAQDVCDVYSVLGATVEPDDFILGIDVLKVLMILMKTLNWAGTELGKVILEWSYANYMTWPHGGVQNCIDMSVPYYTDAWLYLNDNKLFPQNFSPYFSPFFDNFFSFNDITDNFFQNLIPAARELIDSGIITISHTQNDDGSVTSENPHIADFSKFLGLIQRYFGINTLEHLSYQFLNEFL
;
A
#
# COMPACT_ATOMS: atom_id res chain seq x y z
N MET A 1 20.14 32.97 3.35
CA MET A 1 20.21 32.03 4.49
C MET A 1 19.09 30.98 4.52
N LYS A 2 17.95 31.16 3.83
CA LYS A 2 16.88 30.13 3.74
C LYS A 2 17.08 29.08 2.62
N LEU A 3 17.84 29.41 1.57
CA LEU A 3 18.10 28.50 0.45
C LEU A 3 19.17 27.43 0.74
N HIS A 4 20.06 27.68 1.71
CA HIS A 4 21.19 26.77 2.00
C HIS A 4 20.83 25.66 3.01
N PHE A 5 19.70 25.80 3.72
CA PHE A 5 19.21 24.76 4.64
C PHE A 5 18.54 23.61 3.88
N VAL A 6 17.98 23.91 2.69
CA VAL A 6 17.44 22.90 1.76
C VAL A 6 18.57 22.05 1.15
N PHE A 7 19.75 22.64 0.93
CA PHE A 7 20.90 21.95 0.30
C PHE A 7 21.66 20.99 1.21
N PHE A 8 21.56 21.13 2.53
CA PHE A 8 22.39 20.33 3.47
C PHE A 8 21.79 18.96 3.80
N LEU A 9 20.57 18.68 3.34
CA LEU A 9 19.81 17.46 3.63
C LEU A 9 19.96 16.38 2.53
N ILE A 10 20.89 16.54 1.58
CA ILE A 10 20.96 15.85 0.27
C ILE A 10 22.18 14.91 0.13
N PHE A 11 22.68 14.32 1.21
CA PHE A 11 23.75 13.32 1.09
C PHE A 11 23.36 12.00 1.76
N PHE A 12 23.44 10.92 0.96
CA PHE A 12 23.38 9.48 1.27
C PHE A 12 21.99 8.81 1.34
N LEU A 13 21.61 8.07 0.29
CA LEU A 13 21.54 6.58 0.17
C LEU A 13 20.71 6.18 -1.06
N LYS A 14 20.89 4.94 -1.56
CA LYS A 14 20.27 4.38 -2.77
C LYS A 14 19.09 3.48 -2.39
N PHE A 15 17.85 3.70 -2.88
CA PHE A 15 16.79 2.67 -2.89
C PHE A 15 15.70 2.96 -3.95
N THR A 16 15.08 1.90 -4.48
CA THR A 16 13.91 1.92 -5.38
C THR A 16 12.61 1.86 -4.56
N PHE A 17 11.59 2.61 -4.97
CA PHE A 17 10.29 2.69 -4.31
C PHE A 17 9.19 2.66 -5.35
N GLN A 18 8.21 1.83 -5.05
CA GLN A 18 6.84 1.88 -5.52
C GLN A 18 6.01 1.75 -4.23
N CYS A 19 4.83 2.36 -4.16
CA CYS A 19 3.67 1.97 -3.35
C CYS A 19 3.06 3.07 -2.46
N SER A 20 1.73 3.11 -2.51
CA SER A 20 0.85 4.09 -1.85
C SER A 20 -0.11 3.40 -0.86
N PHE A 21 0.40 3.00 0.31
CA PHE A 21 -0.33 2.15 1.27
C PHE A 21 -1.59 2.80 1.86
N ILE A 22 -1.51 4.08 2.24
CA ILE A 22 -2.64 4.81 2.85
C ILE A 22 -3.71 5.11 1.80
N THR A 23 -3.29 5.38 0.57
CA THR A 23 -4.18 5.58 -0.56
C THR A 23 -4.99 4.31 -0.85
N HIS A 24 -4.39 3.12 -0.84
CA HIS A 24 -5.15 1.87 -0.98
C HIS A 24 -6.14 1.64 0.17
N PHE A 25 -5.75 1.91 1.42
CA PHE A 25 -6.68 1.87 2.57
C PHE A 25 -7.88 2.79 2.35
N TYR A 26 -7.62 4.01 1.89
CA TYR A 26 -8.64 5.02 1.61
C TYR A 26 -9.58 4.59 0.48
N ILE A 27 -9.02 4.10 -0.64
CA ILE A 27 -9.78 3.61 -1.80
C ILE A 27 -10.66 2.43 -1.40
N THR A 28 -10.13 1.46 -0.64
CA THR A 28 -10.90 0.29 -0.21
C THR A 28 -12.08 0.67 0.67
N GLU A 29 -11.89 1.54 1.66
CA GLU A 29 -12.98 2.01 2.53
C GLU A 29 -14.09 2.72 1.74
N HIS A 30 -13.70 3.68 0.90
CA HIS A 30 -14.67 4.51 0.19
C HIS A 30 -15.38 3.74 -0.93
N SER A 31 -14.67 2.86 -1.63
CA SER A 31 -15.29 2.02 -2.66
C SER A 31 -16.25 0.98 -2.08
N ILE A 32 -15.95 0.39 -0.91
CA ILE A 32 -16.91 -0.48 -0.20
C ILE A 32 -18.15 0.34 0.19
N SER A 33 -17.96 1.53 0.76
CA SER A 33 -19.07 2.43 1.13
C SER A 33 -19.94 2.78 -0.09
N ASP A 34 -19.33 3.15 -1.21
CA ASP A 34 -20.05 3.53 -2.44
C ASP A 34 -20.76 2.34 -3.10
N ALA A 35 -20.31 1.11 -2.83
CA ALA A 35 -20.95 -0.11 -3.31
C ALA A 35 -22.24 -0.50 -2.55
N GLN A 36 -22.65 0.22 -1.50
CA GLN A 36 -23.81 -0.13 -0.65
C GLN A 36 -25.10 -0.43 -1.44
N ASN A 37 -25.34 0.30 -2.54
CA ASN A 37 -26.58 0.19 -3.32
C ASN A 37 -26.45 -0.71 -4.57
N THR A 38 -25.23 -1.15 -4.91
CA THR A 38 -24.95 -1.96 -6.09
C THR A 38 -24.60 -3.40 -5.75
N LEU A 39 -24.02 -3.62 -4.56
CA LEU A 39 -23.55 -4.91 -4.11
C LEU A 39 -24.67 -5.74 -3.47
N ASP A 40 -24.53 -7.07 -3.52
CA ASP A 40 -25.42 -7.95 -2.74
C ASP A 40 -25.33 -7.60 -1.25
N PRO A 41 -26.47 -7.43 -0.54
CA PRO A 41 -26.46 -6.99 0.87
C PRO A 41 -25.63 -7.89 1.80
N LYS A 42 -25.54 -9.19 1.52
CA LYS A 42 -24.73 -10.11 2.31
C LYS A 42 -23.24 -9.85 2.11
N PHE A 43 -22.82 -9.65 0.87
CA PHE A 43 -21.43 -9.38 0.55
C PHE A 43 -20.99 -8.00 1.03
N TYR A 44 -21.86 -6.99 0.89
CA TYR A 44 -21.64 -5.69 1.52
C TYR A 44 -21.46 -5.80 3.05
N THR A 45 -22.32 -6.58 3.72
CA THR A 45 -22.18 -6.83 5.16
C THR A 45 -20.88 -7.56 5.52
N LEU A 46 -20.47 -8.54 4.71
CA LEU A 46 -19.20 -9.25 4.86
C LEU A 46 -18.02 -8.27 4.80
N LEU A 47 -17.94 -7.45 3.74
CA LEU A 47 -16.84 -6.51 3.56
C LEU A 47 -16.82 -5.41 4.62
N THR A 48 -17.98 -4.87 4.99
CA THR A 48 -18.06 -3.82 6.03
C THR A 48 -17.71 -4.33 7.42
N ASN A 49 -18.15 -5.53 7.80
CA ASN A 49 -17.78 -6.13 9.09
C ASN A 49 -16.29 -6.50 9.17
N ASN A 50 -15.64 -6.66 8.02
CA ASN A 50 -14.22 -7.03 7.90
C ASN A 50 -13.41 -5.94 7.19
N LEU A 51 -13.81 -4.66 7.33
CA LEU A 51 -13.21 -3.55 6.57
C LEU A 51 -11.69 -3.46 6.73
N ILE A 52 -11.19 -3.55 7.98
CA ILE A 52 -9.74 -3.54 8.23
C ILE A 52 -9.05 -4.70 7.50
N THR A 53 -9.66 -5.88 7.48
CA THR A 53 -9.10 -7.04 6.77
C THR A 53 -9.04 -6.80 5.27
N SER A 54 -10.07 -6.18 4.67
CA SER A 54 -10.05 -5.78 3.26
C SER A 54 -8.96 -4.73 2.98
N GLN A 55 -8.76 -3.77 3.88
CA GLN A 55 -7.72 -2.75 3.74
C GLN A 55 -6.31 -3.34 3.84
N VAL A 56 -6.08 -4.26 4.78
CA VAL A 56 -4.79 -4.98 4.85
C VAL A 56 -4.57 -5.79 3.57
N GLY A 57 -5.62 -6.43 3.05
CA GLY A 57 -5.60 -7.10 1.76
C GLY A 57 -5.20 -6.17 0.61
N SER A 58 -5.72 -4.94 0.57
CA SER A 58 -5.39 -3.97 -0.49
C SER A 58 -4.02 -3.32 -0.38
N MET A 59 -3.31 -3.50 0.73
CA MET A 59 -1.91 -3.12 0.86
C MET A 59 -0.97 -4.30 0.63
N SER A 60 -1.48 -5.53 0.76
CA SER A 60 -0.66 -6.74 0.75
C SER A 60 0.14 -7.01 -0.52
N PRO A 61 -0.29 -6.62 -1.73
CA PRO A 61 0.55 -6.77 -2.93
C PRO A 61 1.93 -6.14 -2.78
N ASP A 62 2.04 -5.06 -2.00
CA ASP A 62 3.26 -4.28 -1.83
C ASP A 62 4.29 -4.88 -0.86
N TRP A 63 4.00 -6.05 -0.28
CA TRP A 63 4.76 -6.63 0.83
C TRP A 63 6.26 -6.85 0.55
N GLY A 64 6.63 -7.02 -0.73
CA GLY A 64 8.01 -7.25 -1.19
C GLY A 64 8.73 -5.99 -1.69
N TYR A 65 8.14 -4.80 -1.66
CA TYR A 65 8.84 -3.60 -2.09
C TYR A 65 9.64 -2.95 -0.96
N LEU A 66 10.56 -3.72 -0.36
CA LEU A 66 11.30 -3.24 0.81
C LEU A 66 12.73 -2.73 0.48
N GLY A 67 13.14 -2.65 -0.78
CA GLY A 67 14.51 -2.34 -1.22
C GLY A 67 15.38 -3.61 -1.44
N ASP A 68 16.62 -3.46 -1.92
CA ASP A 68 17.57 -4.54 -2.29
C ASP A 68 16.93 -5.82 -2.88
N ASP A 69 15.93 -5.66 -3.75
CA ASP A 69 15.18 -6.74 -4.40
C ASP A 69 14.51 -7.75 -3.43
N TYR A 70 14.14 -7.32 -2.21
CA TYR A 70 13.52 -8.18 -1.20
C TYR A 70 12.19 -8.79 -1.69
N HIS A 71 12.22 -9.96 -2.32
CA HIS A 71 11.03 -10.61 -2.87
C HIS A 71 10.23 -9.75 -3.86
N HIS A 72 10.87 -8.81 -4.57
CA HIS A 72 10.22 -7.95 -5.58
C HIS A 72 9.43 -8.80 -6.59
N ASP A 73 10.08 -9.79 -7.20
CA ASP A 73 9.44 -10.69 -8.17
C ASP A 73 8.23 -11.46 -7.59
N LEU A 74 8.25 -11.76 -6.28
CA LEU A 74 7.14 -12.43 -5.62
C LEU A 74 6.00 -11.45 -5.33
N ALA A 75 6.29 -10.21 -4.94
CA ALA A 75 5.29 -9.15 -4.83
C ALA A 75 4.58 -8.89 -6.18
N GLU A 76 5.33 -8.83 -7.28
CA GLU A 76 4.78 -8.65 -8.64
C GLU A 76 3.77 -9.76 -9.01
N ILE A 77 3.99 -11.01 -8.58
CA ILE A 77 3.02 -12.09 -8.81
C ILE A 77 1.66 -11.75 -8.17
N MET A 78 1.63 -11.14 -6.98
CA MET A 78 0.37 -10.76 -6.31
C MET A 78 -0.36 -9.60 -6.99
N HIS A 79 0.33 -8.78 -7.78
CA HIS A 79 -0.28 -7.76 -8.64
C HIS A 79 -0.93 -8.36 -9.90
N GLY A 80 -0.54 -9.58 -10.27
CA GLY A 80 -1.05 -10.30 -11.43
C GLY A 80 -2.48 -10.82 -11.26
N SER A 81 -3.24 -10.82 -12.34
CA SER A 81 -4.60 -11.37 -12.39
C SER A 81 -4.64 -12.88 -12.08
N GLU A 82 -3.55 -13.58 -12.38
CA GLU A 82 -3.34 -15.00 -12.15
C GLU A 82 -3.39 -15.33 -10.65
N TYR A 83 -2.78 -14.48 -9.82
CA TYR A 83 -2.84 -14.63 -8.37
C TYR A 83 -4.24 -14.40 -7.84
N LEU A 84 -4.94 -13.38 -8.33
CA LEU A 84 -6.32 -13.11 -7.93
C LEU A 84 -7.24 -14.31 -8.28
N TYR A 85 -7.11 -14.87 -9.49
CA TYR A 85 -7.88 -16.05 -9.89
C TYR A 85 -7.56 -17.28 -9.05
N ALA A 86 -6.26 -17.58 -8.86
CA ALA A 86 -5.83 -18.68 -8.01
C ALA A 86 -6.35 -18.51 -6.58
N SER A 87 -6.38 -17.28 -6.06
CA SER A 87 -6.89 -17.00 -4.72
C SER A 87 -8.38 -17.28 -4.60
N PHE A 88 -9.21 -16.86 -5.56
CA PHE A 88 -10.65 -17.12 -5.49
C PHE A 88 -10.99 -18.59 -5.72
N ASP A 89 -10.25 -19.30 -6.58
CA ASP A 89 -10.38 -20.75 -6.70
C ASP A 89 -10.02 -21.47 -5.40
N TYR A 90 -8.89 -21.09 -4.79
CA TYR A 90 -8.45 -21.60 -3.49
C TYR A 90 -9.49 -21.36 -2.40
N LEU A 91 -10.03 -20.15 -2.29
CA LEU A 91 -11.02 -19.81 -1.29
C LEU A 91 -12.36 -20.54 -1.49
N LYS A 92 -12.80 -20.77 -2.73
CA LYS A 92 -14.00 -21.59 -2.99
C LYS A 92 -13.81 -23.03 -2.53
N GLU A 93 -12.60 -23.57 -2.64
CA GLU A 93 -12.29 -24.93 -2.20
C GLU A 93 -12.17 -25.03 -0.68
N LYS A 94 -11.39 -24.13 -0.06
CA LYS A 94 -11.07 -24.18 1.38
C LYS A 94 -12.11 -23.52 2.28
N TYR A 95 -12.74 -22.44 1.82
CA TYR A 95 -13.70 -21.61 2.57
C TYR A 95 -15.04 -21.44 1.81
N PRO A 96 -15.73 -22.54 1.45
CA PRO A 96 -16.93 -22.50 0.60
C PRO A 96 -18.13 -21.81 1.25
N ASN A 97 -18.15 -21.66 2.59
CA ASN A 97 -19.29 -21.11 3.31
C ASN A 97 -19.07 -19.66 3.73
N ILE A 98 -19.47 -18.74 2.87
CA ILE A 98 -19.41 -17.29 3.11
C ILE A 98 -20.21 -16.77 4.34
N ASN A 99 -20.94 -17.64 5.05
CA ASN A 99 -21.70 -17.26 6.24
C ASN A 99 -20.92 -17.44 7.54
N ASP A 100 -19.82 -18.20 7.56
CA ASP A 100 -18.98 -18.31 8.76
C ASP A 100 -17.94 -17.19 8.83
N GLU A 101 -17.67 -16.75 10.06
CA GLU A 101 -16.81 -15.57 10.32
C GLU A 101 -15.38 -15.77 9.81
N GLU A 102 -14.86 -16.99 9.91
CA GLU A 102 -13.53 -17.36 9.43
C GLU A 102 -13.46 -17.18 7.90
N SER A 103 -14.36 -17.82 7.15
CA SER A 103 -14.44 -17.66 5.70
C SER A 103 -14.60 -16.19 5.31
N GLN A 104 -15.43 -15.43 6.03
CA GLN A 104 -15.64 -14.00 5.77
C GLN A 104 -14.36 -13.17 5.86
N LYS A 105 -13.48 -13.44 6.83
CA LYS A 105 -12.18 -12.75 6.95
C LYS A 105 -11.25 -13.06 5.78
N HIS A 106 -11.16 -14.34 5.40
CA HIS A 106 -10.36 -14.75 4.24
C HIS A 106 -10.89 -14.10 2.97
N TRP A 107 -12.21 -14.16 2.73
CA TRP A 107 -12.84 -13.50 1.59
C TRP A 107 -12.57 -11.99 1.57
N ALA A 108 -12.73 -11.30 2.70
CA ALA A 108 -12.45 -9.88 2.80
C ALA A 108 -11.01 -9.54 2.41
N PHE A 109 -10.03 -10.30 2.91
CA PHE A 109 -8.61 -10.08 2.63
C PHE A 109 -8.29 -10.18 1.14
N PHE A 110 -8.65 -11.30 0.50
CA PHE A 110 -8.32 -11.51 -0.92
C PHE A 110 -9.16 -10.63 -1.85
N VAL A 111 -10.38 -10.24 -1.45
CA VAL A 111 -11.14 -9.22 -2.18
C VAL A 111 -10.43 -7.86 -2.10
N GLY A 112 -9.80 -7.54 -0.98
CA GLY A 112 -8.92 -6.39 -0.83
C GLY A 112 -7.77 -6.36 -1.84
N ILE A 113 -7.10 -7.50 -2.06
CA ILE A 113 -6.03 -7.64 -3.07
C ILE A 113 -6.53 -7.23 -4.46
N GLY A 114 -7.71 -7.68 -4.88
CA GLY A 114 -8.23 -7.24 -6.18
C GLY A 114 -8.61 -5.75 -6.21
N CYS A 115 -9.02 -5.14 -5.09
CA CYS A 115 -9.23 -3.69 -5.03
C CYS A 115 -7.92 -2.92 -5.28
N HIS A 116 -6.80 -3.41 -4.76
CA HIS A 116 -5.47 -2.88 -5.07
C HIS A 116 -5.17 -2.96 -6.57
N GLN A 117 -5.29 -4.16 -7.16
CA GLN A 117 -5.03 -4.36 -8.58
C GLN A 117 -5.85 -3.42 -9.46
N VAL A 118 -7.14 -3.25 -9.14
CA VAL A 118 -8.01 -2.32 -9.87
C VAL A 118 -7.52 -0.89 -9.75
N ALA A 119 -7.19 -0.42 -8.54
CA ALA A 119 -6.65 0.93 -8.36
C ALA A 119 -5.38 1.14 -9.19
N ASP A 120 -4.42 0.23 -9.13
CA ASP A 120 -3.14 0.31 -9.84
C ASP A 120 -3.28 0.40 -11.35
N ILE A 121 -4.21 -0.38 -11.91
CA ILE A 121 -4.49 -0.36 -13.36
C ILE A 121 -4.80 1.06 -13.84
N TYR A 122 -5.62 1.81 -13.10
CA TYR A 122 -5.99 3.17 -13.47
C TYR A 122 -4.95 4.20 -13.01
N TRP A 123 -4.43 4.05 -11.79
CA TRP A 123 -3.42 4.91 -11.19
C TRP A 123 -2.15 5.00 -12.04
N HIS A 124 -1.60 3.85 -12.44
CA HIS A 124 -0.42 3.77 -13.31
C HIS A 124 -0.78 3.77 -14.81
N GLY A 125 -2.05 3.67 -15.18
CA GLY A 125 -2.49 3.57 -16.58
C GLY A 125 -2.01 2.28 -17.27
N LEU A 126 -2.00 1.15 -16.56
CA LEU A 126 -1.56 -0.17 -17.06
C LEU A 126 -2.55 -0.76 -18.07
N ASN A 127 -3.78 -0.24 -18.12
CA ASN A 127 -4.76 -0.52 -19.18
C ASN A 127 -4.43 0.13 -20.54
N GLY A 128 -3.24 0.72 -20.69
CA GLY A 128 -2.82 1.43 -21.88
C GLY A 128 -3.30 2.87 -21.97
N ASP A 129 -3.95 3.39 -20.92
CA ASP A 129 -4.33 4.80 -20.84
C ASP A 129 -3.07 5.69 -20.75
N PRO A 130 -2.80 6.55 -21.75
CA PRO A 130 -1.65 7.44 -21.70
C PRO A 130 -1.85 8.59 -20.69
N LEU A 131 -3.06 8.77 -20.18
CA LEU A 131 -3.42 9.80 -19.21
C LEU A 131 -3.51 9.28 -17.78
N GLY A 132 -3.11 8.03 -17.50
CA GLY A 132 -3.02 7.49 -16.13
C GLY A 132 -2.32 8.47 -15.19
N PHE A 133 -2.80 8.57 -13.95
CA PHE A 133 -2.39 9.62 -13.01
C PHE A 133 -0.87 9.72 -12.87
N MET A 134 -0.20 8.60 -12.63
CA MET A 134 1.26 8.58 -12.47
C MET A 134 2.02 9.06 -13.71
N LYS A 135 1.53 8.73 -14.91
CA LYS A 135 2.13 9.20 -16.17
C LYS A 135 1.99 10.71 -16.33
N GLU A 136 0.81 11.25 -16.02
CA GLU A 136 0.55 12.68 -16.13
C GLU A 136 1.24 13.47 -15.02
N ALA A 137 1.22 12.97 -13.79
CA ALA A 137 1.94 13.53 -12.64
C ALA A 137 3.44 13.60 -12.92
N ASN A 138 4.03 12.54 -13.47
CA ASN A 138 5.42 12.54 -13.93
C ASN A 138 5.69 13.69 -14.91
N ARG A 139 4.86 13.78 -15.95
CA ARG A 139 5.02 14.78 -17.02
C ARG A 139 4.86 16.22 -16.53
N LYS A 140 4.06 16.44 -15.50
CA LYS A 140 3.72 17.77 -14.99
C LYS A 140 4.66 18.23 -13.89
N ASP A 141 5.01 17.34 -12.96
CA ASP A 141 5.77 17.69 -11.76
C ASP A 141 7.23 17.28 -11.82
N ILE A 142 7.55 16.16 -12.49
CA ILE A 142 8.88 15.52 -12.43
C ILE A 142 9.72 15.82 -13.68
N ASP A 143 9.14 15.82 -14.89
CA ASP A 143 9.87 16.13 -16.13
C ASP A 143 10.55 17.51 -16.06
N ARG A 144 9.91 18.49 -15.40
CA ARG A 144 10.48 19.82 -15.15
C ARG A 144 11.72 19.80 -14.24
N LEU A 145 11.85 18.77 -13.41
CA LEU A 145 12.99 18.53 -12.52
C LEU A 145 14.09 17.72 -13.20
N ASN A 146 13.81 17.14 -14.38
CA ASN A 146 14.72 16.30 -15.17
C ASN A 146 15.21 15.05 -14.40
N ILE A 147 14.30 14.39 -13.68
CA ILE A 147 14.58 13.19 -12.87
C ILE A 147 13.59 12.07 -13.23
N SER A 148 13.87 11.30 -14.28
CA SER A 148 12.90 10.35 -14.83
C SER A 148 12.72 9.05 -14.04
N TRP A 149 13.54 8.78 -13.02
CA TRP A 149 13.63 7.47 -12.36
C TRP A 149 13.03 7.44 -10.94
N ILE A 150 12.50 8.57 -10.44
CA ILE A 150 12.05 8.72 -9.06
C ILE A 150 10.54 9.01 -8.91
N THR A 151 9.80 8.88 -10.01
CA THR A 151 8.39 9.26 -10.11
C THR A 151 7.53 8.61 -9.02
N ASP A 152 7.57 7.27 -8.95
CA ASP A 152 6.78 6.48 -8.01
C ASP A 152 7.23 6.75 -6.56
N VAL A 153 8.55 6.85 -6.37
CA VAL A 153 9.21 7.14 -5.09
C VAL A 153 8.86 8.48 -4.45
N ILE A 154 8.52 9.50 -5.25
CA ILE A 154 8.15 10.83 -4.72
C ILE A 154 6.64 11.02 -4.71
N ILE A 155 5.97 10.67 -5.81
CA ILE A 155 4.56 11.00 -5.97
C ILE A 155 3.69 10.15 -5.05
N GLU A 156 3.93 8.85 -4.95
CA GLU A 156 3.05 7.95 -4.20
C GLU A 156 3.12 8.19 -2.69
N PRO A 157 4.33 8.25 -2.07
CA PRO A 157 4.45 8.67 -0.67
C PRO A 157 3.89 10.08 -0.41
N ALA A 158 4.01 11.01 -1.36
CA ALA A 158 3.47 12.34 -1.20
C ALA A 158 1.93 12.35 -1.28
N VAL A 159 1.32 11.54 -2.15
CA VAL A 159 -0.13 11.40 -2.24
C VAL A 159 -0.68 10.80 -0.95
N ASP A 160 -0.05 9.76 -0.39
CA ASP A 160 -0.40 9.23 0.92
C ASP A 160 -0.41 10.33 1.99
N MET A 161 0.63 11.17 2.01
CA MET A 161 0.70 12.32 2.91
C MET A 161 -0.40 13.35 2.63
N PHE A 162 -0.72 13.66 1.37
CA PHE A 162 -1.83 14.55 1.04
C PHE A 162 -3.18 14.02 1.53
N ILE A 163 -3.38 12.70 1.45
CA ILE A 163 -4.57 12.05 1.98
C ILE A 163 -4.60 12.16 3.51
N VAL A 164 -3.49 11.87 4.19
CA VAL A 164 -3.40 11.99 5.65
C VAL A 164 -3.66 13.43 6.11
N ASP A 165 -3.08 14.43 5.43
CA ASP A 165 -3.23 15.86 5.75
C ASP A 165 -4.68 16.32 5.60
N LYS A 166 -5.34 15.89 4.52
CA LYS A 166 -6.66 16.42 4.16
C LYS A 166 -7.83 15.64 4.77
N TYR A 167 -7.71 14.32 4.85
CA TYR A 167 -8.83 13.43 5.18
C TYR A 167 -8.67 12.72 6.53
N HIS A 168 -7.47 12.70 7.11
CA HIS A 168 -7.20 12.10 8.42
C HIS A 168 -7.81 10.70 8.61
N PRO A 169 -7.51 9.73 7.72
CA PRO A 169 -8.10 8.40 7.77
C PRO A 169 -7.82 7.76 9.13
N GLN A 170 -8.85 7.11 9.68
CA GLN A 170 -8.74 6.38 10.95
C GLN A 170 -8.20 4.98 10.65
N ILE A 171 -6.93 4.75 10.95
CA ILE A 171 -6.25 3.49 10.64
C ILE A 171 -6.08 2.71 11.94
N SER A 172 -6.72 1.54 12.03
CA SER A 172 -6.41 0.54 13.07
C SER A 172 -5.13 -0.19 12.67
N PHE A 173 -4.21 -0.41 13.62
CA PHE A 173 -2.95 -1.11 13.38
C PHE A 173 -2.90 -2.54 13.95
N LYS A 174 -4.00 -3.01 14.58
CA LYS A 174 -4.19 -4.42 14.91
C LYS A 174 -4.81 -5.13 13.71
N TRP A 175 -4.04 -6.03 13.11
CA TRP A 175 -4.37 -6.66 11.83
C TRP A 175 -4.46 -8.18 11.96
N TRP A 176 -5.40 -8.75 11.22
CA TRP A 176 -5.48 -10.19 10.99
C TRP A 176 -4.95 -10.47 9.59
N ILE A 177 -4.03 -11.44 9.46
CA ILE A 177 -3.27 -11.72 8.24
C ILE A 177 -3.34 -13.22 7.95
N PRO A 178 -3.91 -13.67 6.81
CA PRO A 178 -3.97 -15.09 6.44
C PRO A 178 -2.65 -15.52 5.79
N ALA A 179 -1.53 -15.41 6.53
CA ALA A 179 -0.19 -15.60 5.98
C ALA A 179 0.00 -16.98 5.34
N GLN A 180 -0.51 -18.04 5.99
CA GLN A 180 -0.42 -19.39 5.43
C GLN A 180 -1.21 -19.52 4.11
N ASP A 181 -2.44 -18.99 4.04
CA ASP A 181 -3.24 -19.06 2.81
C ASP A 181 -2.64 -18.26 1.67
N VAL A 182 -2.04 -17.10 1.96
CA VAL A 182 -1.27 -16.34 0.97
C VAL A 182 -0.16 -17.20 0.38
N CYS A 183 0.62 -17.88 1.22
CA CYS A 183 1.70 -18.77 0.79
C CYS A 183 1.18 -20.00 0.01
N ASP A 184 0.02 -20.53 0.41
CA ASP A 184 -0.63 -21.63 -0.29
C ASP A 184 -1.08 -21.21 -1.70
N VAL A 185 -1.59 -19.99 -1.89
CA VAL A 185 -1.93 -19.43 -3.21
C VAL A 185 -0.69 -19.24 -4.09
N TYR A 186 0.42 -18.74 -3.54
CA TYR A 186 1.70 -18.71 -4.28
C TYR A 186 2.12 -20.11 -4.75
N SER A 187 1.94 -21.11 -3.89
CA SER A 187 2.29 -22.50 -4.20
C SER A 187 1.47 -23.07 -5.35
N VAL A 188 0.19 -22.68 -5.48
CA VAL A 188 -0.67 -23.03 -6.63
C VAL A 188 -0.08 -22.51 -7.95
N LEU A 189 0.58 -21.35 -7.93
CA LEU A 189 1.23 -20.73 -9.09
C LEU A 189 2.67 -21.23 -9.32
N GLY A 190 3.17 -22.14 -8.48
CA GLY A 190 4.53 -22.65 -8.57
C GLY A 190 5.61 -21.73 -7.99
N ALA A 191 5.21 -20.72 -7.20
CA ALA A 191 6.11 -19.88 -6.41
C ALA A 191 6.14 -20.35 -4.95
N THR A 192 7.14 -19.89 -4.18
CA THR A 192 7.25 -20.21 -2.76
C THR A 192 7.57 -18.94 -1.99
N VAL A 193 6.75 -18.66 -0.98
CA VAL A 193 6.90 -17.56 -0.02
C VAL A 193 6.81 -18.19 1.37
N GLU A 194 7.71 -17.81 2.26
CA GLU A 194 7.63 -18.23 3.67
C GLU A 194 6.66 -17.28 4.42
N PRO A 195 5.79 -17.80 5.31
CA PRO A 195 4.85 -16.95 6.05
C PRO A 195 5.54 -15.83 6.83
N ASP A 196 6.72 -16.10 7.41
CA ASP A 196 7.48 -15.11 8.18
C ASP A 196 7.99 -13.95 7.29
N ASP A 197 8.40 -14.23 6.06
CA ASP A 197 8.86 -13.20 5.11
C ASP A 197 7.70 -12.29 4.69
N PHE A 198 6.52 -12.88 4.46
CA PHE A 198 5.31 -12.14 4.16
C PHE A 198 4.86 -11.28 5.36
N ILE A 199 4.84 -11.84 6.57
CA ILE A 199 4.49 -11.11 7.80
C ILE A 199 5.45 -9.95 8.03
N LEU A 200 6.76 -10.15 7.85
CA LEU A 200 7.76 -9.08 7.94
C LEU A 200 7.47 -7.98 6.90
N GLY A 201 7.14 -8.37 5.67
CA GLY A 201 6.65 -7.46 4.62
C GLY A 201 5.54 -6.54 5.13
N ILE A 202 4.45 -7.16 5.58
CA ILE A 202 3.27 -6.44 6.10
C ILE A 202 3.61 -5.56 7.30
N ASP A 203 4.47 -6.02 8.22
CA ASP A 203 4.88 -5.25 9.39
C ASP A 203 5.74 -4.03 9.02
N VAL A 204 6.61 -4.15 8.01
CA VAL A 204 7.37 -3.00 7.49
C VAL A 204 6.41 -1.98 6.88
N LEU A 205 5.43 -2.42 6.07
CA LEU A 205 4.39 -1.54 5.53
C LEU A 205 3.59 -0.84 6.63
N LYS A 206 3.26 -1.56 7.70
CA LYS A 206 2.62 -1.00 8.89
C LYS A 206 3.43 0.14 9.50
N VAL A 207 4.73 -0.06 9.68
CA VAL A 207 5.64 0.97 10.23
C VAL A 207 5.81 2.13 9.25
N LEU A 208 5.79 1.89 7.93
CA LEU A 208 5.82 2.95 6.93
C LEU A 208 4.60 3.87 7.03
N MET A 209 3.39 3.32 7.14
CA MET A 209 2.17 4.11 7.32
C MET A 209 2.26 5.00 8.56
N ILE A 210 2.83 4.48 9.64
CA ILE A 210 3.09 5.21 10.88
C ILE A 210 4.05 6.36 10.64
N LEU A 211 5.19 6.10 10.01
CA LEU A 211 6.17 7.14 9.69
C LEU A 211 5.56 8.22 8.80
N MET A 212 4.76 7.83 7.81
CA MET A 212 4.06 8.77 6.94
C MET A 212 3.09 9.65 7.72
N LYS A 213 2.27 9.08 8.61
CA LYS A 213 1.38 9.88 9.49
C LYS A 213 2.14 10.83 10.41
N THR A 214 3.29 10.37 10.93
CA THR A 214 4.15 11.13 11.85
C THR A 214 4.82 12.31 11.15
N LEU A 215 5.33 12.07 9.96
CA LEU A 215 6.13 13.00 9.17
C LEU A 215 5.28 13.80 8.17
N ASN A 216 3.97 13.57 8.15
CA ASN A 216 3.03 14.10 7.18
C ASN A 216 3.16 15.62 6.98
N TRP A 217 3.22 16.40 8.06
CA TRP A 217 3.25 17.86 7.96
C TRP A 217 4.44 18.35 7.11
N ALA A 218 5.63 17.76 7.29
CA ALA A 218 6.83 18.17 6.59
C ALA A 218 6.80 17.71 5.14
N GLY A 219 6.41 16.45 4.92
CA GLY A 219 6.34 15.86 3.59
C GLY A 219 5.23 16.48 2.74
N THR A 220 4.09 16.81 3.33
CA THR A 220 2.98 17.48 2.64
C THR A 220 3.34 18.90 2.23
N GLU A 221 3.93 19.72 3.13
CA GLU A 221 4.32 21.09 2.76
C GLU A 221 5.43 21.11 1.69
N LEU A 222 6.38 20.17 1.77
CA LEU A 222 7.36 19.98 0.70
C LEU A 222 6.67 19.55 -0.60
N GLY A 223 5.80 18.54 -0.54
CA GLY A 223 5.05 17.98 -1.66
C GLY A 223 4.20 19.02 -2.38
N LYS A 224 3.52 19.92 -1.65
CA LYS A 224 2.75 21.03 -2.24
C LYS A 224 3.60 21.94 -3.14
N VAL A 225 4.88 22.11 -2.81
CA VAL A 225 5.81 22.96 -3.56
C VAL A 225 6.42 22.21 -4.75
N ILE A 226 6.86 20.97 -4.54
CA ILE A 226 7.59 20.21 -5.57
C ILE A 226 6.68 19.39 -6.49
N LEU A 227 5.45 19.08 -6.07
CA LEU A 227 4.43 18.33 -6.81
C LEU A 227 3.12 19.13 -6.91
N GLU A 228 3.20 20.36 -7.43
CA GLU A 228 2.05 21.27 -7.49
C GLU A 228 0.87 20.66 -8.26
N TRP A 229 1.13 19.98 -9.38
CA TRP A 229 0.07 19.37 -10.18
C TRP A 229 -0.53 18.17 -9.45
N SER A 230 0.30 17.28 -8.91
CA SER A 230 -0.15 16.08 -8.18
C SER A 230 -0.99 16.48 -6.99
N TYR A 231 -0.53 17.45 -6.17
CA TYR A 231 -1.29 17.96 -5.03
C TYR A 231 -2.66 18.53 -5.45
N ALA A 232 -2.73 19.23 -6.59
CA ALA A 232 -3.97 19.79 -7.09
C ALA A 232 -4.92 18.75 -7.70
N ASN A 233 -4.42 17.60 -8.16
CA ASN A 233 -5.19 16.66 -8.99
C ASN A 233 -5.30 15.23 -8.45
N TYR A 234 -4.55 14.82 -7.42
CA TYR A 234 -4.50 13.43 -6.95
C TYR A 234 -5.87 12.84 -6.66
N MET A 235 -6.80 13.62 -6.12
CA MET A 235 -8.15 13.14 -5.86
C MET A 235 -9.03 13.04 -7.11
N THR A 236 -9.01 14.06 -7.96
CA THR A 236 -10.07 14.31 -8.95
C THR A 236 -9.64 14.10 -10.38
N TRP A 237 -8.39 13.69 -10.62
CA TRP A 237 -7.94 13.38 -11.97
C TRP A 237 -8.77 12.23 -12.56
N PRO A 238 -9.44 12.44 -13.72
CA PRO A 238 -10.43 11.49 -14.23
C PRO A 238 -9.82 10.18 -14.75
N HIS A 239 -8.50 10.12 -14.94
CA HIS A 239 -7.78 8.96 -15.46
C HIS A 239 -6.82 8.45 -14.38
N GLY A 240 -7.36 7.82 -13.33
CA GLY A 240 -6.56 7.25 -12.25
C GLY A 240 -6.34 8.12 -11.02
N GLY A 241 -7.03 9.26 -10.86
CA GLY A 241 -7.07 9.91 -9.55
C GLY A 241 -7.78 9.03 -8.50
N VAL A 242 -7.60 9.32 -7.21
CA VAL A 242 -8.15 8.52 -6.10
C VAL A 242 -9.65 8.28 -6.24
N GLN A 243 -10.44 9.30 -6.61
CA GLN A 243 -11.88 9.14 -6.83
C GLN A 243 -12.18 8.21 -8.02
N ASN A 244 -11.41 8.32 -9.11
CA ASN A 244 -11.59 7.40 -10.23
C ASN A 244 -11.24 5.96 -9.81
N CYS A 245 -10.18 5.75 -9.03
CA CYS A 245 -9.84 4.42 -8.51
C CYS A 245 -10.95 3.85 -7.59
N ILE A 246 -11.58 4.70 -6.76
CA ILE A 246 -12.78 4.34 -5.98
C ILE A 246 -13.91 3.89 -6.91
N ASP A 247 -14.26 4.73 -7.89
CA ASP A 247 -15.37 4.47 -8.82
C ASP A 247 -15.16 3.17 -9.62
N MET A 248 -13.91 2.89 -10.02
CA MET A 248 -13.56 1.68 -10.77
C MET A 248 -13.49 0.42 -9.90
N SER A 249 -13.27 0.56 -8.59
CA SER A 249 -13.27 -0.57 -7.64
C SER A 249 -14.68 -1.06 -7.29
N VAL A 250 -15.71 -0.19 -7.37
CA VAL A 250 -17.12 -0.55 -7.11
C VAL A 250 -17.62 -1.71 -7.99
N PRO A 251 -17.51 -1.67 -9.34
CA PRO A 251 -17.97 -2.78 -10.18
C PRO A 251 -17.19 -4.07 -9.94
N TYR A 252 -15.91 -3.98 -9.55
CA TYR A 252 -15.10 -5.14 -9.21
C TYR A 252 -15.70 -5.97 -8.06
N TYR A 253 -16.24 -5.33 -7.01
CA TYR A 253 -16.87 -6.09 -5.92
C TYR A 253 -18.07 -6.90 -6.39
N THR A 254 -18.85 -6.37 -7.33
CA THR A 254 -19.97 -7.11 -7.94
C THR A 254 -19.46 -8.31 -8.73
N ASP A 255 -18.39 -8.14 -9.50
CA ASP A 255 -17.79 -9.22 -10.28
C ASP A 255 -17.15 -10.29 -9.39
N ALA A 256 -16.48 -9.89 -8.31
CA ALA A 256 -16.01 -10.78 -7.27
C ALA A 256 -17.18 -11.59 -6.71
N TRP A 257 -18.24 -10.94 -6.23
CA TRP A 257 -19.42 -11.63 -5.70
C TRP A 257 -20.05 -12.63 -6.69
N LEU A 258 -20.20 -12.24 -7.95
CA LEU A 258 -20.76 -13.11 -8.99
C LEU A 258 -19.88 -14.32 -9.27
N TYR A 259 -18.56 -14.15 -9.24
CA TYR A 259 -17.60 -15.25 -9.35
C TYR A 259 -17.78 -16.25 -8.19
N LEU A 260 -17.99 -15.74 -6.98
CA LEU A 260 -18.16 -16.58 -5.78
C LEU A 260 -19.47 -17.37 -5.80
N ASN A 261 -20.57 -16.72 -6.14
CA ASN A 261 -21.88 -17.30 -5.94
C ASN A 261 -22.39 -18.11 -7.13
N ASP A 262 -22.02 -17.74 -8.36
CA ASP A 262 -22.64 -18.29 -9.57
C ASP A 262 -21.70 -19.19 -10.39
N ASN A 263 -20.45 -19.42 -9.94
CA ASN A 263 -19.39 -20.07 -10.73
C ASN A 263 -19.26 -19.47 -12.15
N LYS A 264 -19.62 -18.19 -12.29
CA LYS A 264 -19.45 -17.46 -13.55
C LYS A 264 -17.96 -17.19 -13.74
N LEU A 265 -17.51 -17.22 -14.99
CA LEU A 265 -16.15 -16.83 -15.32
C LEU A 265 -15.91 -15.41 -14.82
N PHE A 266 -14.81 -15.19 -14.11
CA PHE A 266 -14.36 -13.83 -13.78
C PHE A 266 -14.17 -13.09 -15.10
N PRO A 267 -14.62 -11.85 -15.25
CA PRO A 267 -14.43 -11.13 -16.50
C PRO A 267 -12.94 -11.10 -16.85
N GLN A 268 -12.55 -11.75 -17.95
CA GLN A 268 -11.16 -11.69 -18.46
C GLN A 268 -10.73 -10.26 -18.81
N ASN A 269 -11.68 -9.32 -18.89
CA ASN A 269 -11.43 -7.91 -19.13
C ASN A 269 -10.81 -7.18 -17.93
N PHE A 270 -10.72 -7.82 -16.75
CA PHE A 270 -9.93 -7.34 -15.61
C PHE A 270 -8.46 -7.75 -15.68
N SER A 271 -8.03 -8.45 -16.75
CA SER A 271 -6.61 -8.68 -17.00
C SER A 271 -6.03 -7.42 -17.65
N PRO A 272 -5.29 -6.56 -16.92
CA PRO A 272 -4.25 -5.81 -17.58
C PRO A 272 -3.33 -6.87 -18.18
N TYR A 273 -3.09 -6.78 -19.49
CA TYR A 273 -1.93 -7.45 -20.06
C TYR A 273 -0.71 -6.86 -19.32
N PHE A 274 -0.28 -7.49 -18.23
CA PHE A 274 1.05 -7.28 -17.66
C PHE A 274 2.01 -7.86 -18.68
N SER A 275 2.29 -7.06 -19.71
CA SER A 275 3.37 -7.31 -20.65
C SER A 275 4.66 -7.52 -19.84
N PRO A 276 5.67 -8.24 -20.39
CA PRO A 276 7.05 -8.25 -19.87
C PRO A 276 7.74 -6.87 -20.02
N PHE A 277 6.98 -5.78 -19.89
CA PHE A 277 7.42 -4.40 -20.01
C PHE A 277 8.28 -3.98 -18.81
N PHE A 278 8.13 -4.68 -17.67
CA PHE A 278 8.92 -4.45 -16.47
C PHE A 278 10.37 -4.92 -16.58
N ASP A 279 10.66 -5.96 -17.39
CA ASP A 279 12.02 -6.50 -17.58
C ASP A 279 13.00 -5.51 -18.23
N ASN A 280 12.51 -4.46 -18.90
CA ASN A 280 13.34 -3.56 -19.72
C ASN A 280 13.49 -2.15 -19.14
N PHE A 281 12.88 -1.83 -18.00
CA PHE A 281 12.84 -0.44 -17.54
C PHE A 281 13.90 -0.07 -16.51
N PHE A 282 14.57 -0.98 -15.82
CA PHE A 282 15.37 -0.60 -14.64
C PHE A 282 16.86 -0.88 -14.78
N SER A 283 17.60 0.12 -15.28
CA SER A 283 18.98 0.35 -14.85
C SER A 283 19.14 1.85 -14.60
N PHE A 284 19.33 2.29 -13.36
CA PHE A 284 19.33 3.72 -13.06
C PHE A 284 20.40 4.16 -12.05
N ASN A 285 20.94 5.35 -12.35
CA ASN A 285 21.89 6.14 -11.58
C ASN A 285 21.31 7.56 -11.35
N ASP A 286 21.57 8.05 -10.14
CA ASP A 286 21.75 9.42 -9.61
C ASP A 286 20.68 10.53 -9.75
N ILE A 287 20.57 11.24 -8.61
CA ILE A 287 19.94 12.54 -8.30
C ILE A 287 18.42 12.55 -8.01
N THR A 288 18.00 12.15 -6.78
CA THR A 288 17.24 12.97 -5.80
C THR A 288 16.97 12.15 -4.53
N ASP A 289 17.90 12.19 -3.60
CA ASP A 289 17.92 11.25 -2.49
C ASP A 289 17.70 12.01 -1.18
N ASN A 290 16.71 11.61 -0.38
CA ASN A 290 16.87 11.37 1.07
C ASN A 290 15.54 11.29 1.83
N PHE A 291 14.53 12.15 1.63
CA PHE A 291 13.35 12.11 2.53
C PHE A 291 12.46 10.88 2.30
N PHE A 292 11.84 10.75 1.13
CA PHE A 292 10.99 9.59 0.81
C PHE A 292 11.81 8.31 0.70
N GLN A 293 13.07 8.42 0.25
CA GLN A 293 13.96 7.28 0.13
C GLN A 293 14.43 6.67 1.45
N ASN A 294 14.29 7.40 2.55
CA ASN A 294 14.72 6.90 3.86
C ASN A 294 13.58 6.22 4.63
N LEU A 295 12.34 6.22 4.11
CA LEU A 295 11.20 5.65 4.82
C LEU A 295 11.36 4.14 5.07
N ILE A 296 11.69 3.36 4.04
CA ILE A 296 11.85 1.90 4.20
C ILE A 296 13.09 1.52 5.02
N PRO A 297 14.30 2.05 4.74
CA PRO A 297 15.46 1.76 5.58
C PRO A 297 15.23 2.14 7.04
N ALA A 298 14.54 3.27 7.30
CA ALA A 298 14.15 3.65 8.65
C ALA A 298 13.16 2.65 9.27
N ALA A 299 12.11 2.25 8.53
CA ALA A 299 11.13 1.28 9.02
C ALA A 299 11.75 -0.09 9.34
N ARG A 300 12.61 -0.61 8.46
CA ARG A 300 13.34 -1.86 8.70
C ARG A 300 14.25 -1.73 9.93
N GLU A 301 15.08 -0.69 9.99
CA GLU A 301 15.99 -0.52 11.12
C GLU A 301 15.23 -0.34 12.45
N LEU A 302 14.06 0.32 12.44
CA LEU A 302 13.21 0.43 13.63
C LEU A 302 12.75 -0.95 14.15
N ILE A 303 12.37 -1.86 13.25
CA ILE A 303 11.96 -3.22 13.58
C ILE A 303 13.18 -4.07 13.99
N ASP A 304 14.21 -4.13 13.14
CA ASP A 304 15.40 -4.98 13.33
C ASP A 304 16.18 -4.65 14.61
N SER A 305 16.20 -3.37 15.00
CA SER A 305 16.85 -2.92 16.23
C SER A 305 15.98 -3.06 17.48
N GLY A 306 14.73 -3.52 17.33
CA GLY A 306 13.74 -3.63 18.40
C GLY A 306 13.31 -2.28 18.99
N ILE A 307 13.51 -1.17 18.26
CA ILE A 307 13.01 0.16 18.66
C ILE A 307 11.48 0.19 18.52
N ILE A 308 10.96 -0.39 17.45
CA ILE A 308 9.55 -0.73 17.30
C ILE A 308 9.41 -2.25 17.42
N THR A 309 8.53 -2.68 18.30
CA THR A 309 8.18 -4.09 18.46
C THR A 309 6.74 -4.31 18.04
N ILE A 310 6.49 -5.35 17.25
CA ILE A 310 5.17 -5.81 16.85
C ILE A 310 5.07 -7.25 17.34
N SER A 311 4.06 -7.55 18.17
CA SER A 311 3.83 -8.91 18.63
C SER A 311 2.80 -9.62 17.76
N HIS A 312 3.04 -10.90 17.53
CA HIS A 312 2.16 -11.76 16.72
C HIS A 312 1.52 -12.83 17.59
N THR A 313 0.23 -13.06 17.37
CA THR A 313 -0.49 -14.22 17.91
C THR A 313 -0.87 -15.13 16.75
N GLN A 314 -0.36 -16.37 16.76
CA GLN A 314 -0.76 -17.39 15.81
C GLN A 314 -2.18 -17.86 16.12
N ASN A 315 -3.03 -17.95 15.10
CA ASN A 315 -4.38 -18.48 15.19
C ASN A 315 -4.41 -19.94 14.69
N ASP A 316 -5.46 -20.66 15.10
CA ASP A 316 -5.64 -22.08 14.78
C ASP A 316 -5.86 -22.35 13.28
N ASP A 317 -6.32 -21.35 12.52
CA ASP A 317 -6.57 -21.41 11.07
C ASP A 317 -5.30 -21.17 10.22
N GLY A 318 -4.14 -20.94 10.85
CA GLY A 318 -2.88 -20.61 10.17
C GLY A 318 -2.69 -19.11 9.91
N SER A 319 -3.68 -18.29 10.22
CA SER A 319 -3.55 -16.83 10.19
C SER A 319 -2.78 -16.29 11.41
N VAL A 320 -2.35 -15.04 11.31
CA VAL A 320 -1.64 -14.33 12.38
C VAL A 320 -2.37 -13.04 12.72
N THR A 321 -2.52 -12.77 14.00
CA THR A 321 -2.89 -11.45 14.49
C THR A 321 -1.63 -10.65 14.81
N SER A 322 -1.33 -9.66 13.97
CA SER A 322 -0.24 -8.69 14.17
C SER A 322 -0.78 -7.50 14.98
N GLU A 323 -0.31 -7.36 16.22
CA GLU A 323 -0.78 -6.34 17.17
C GLU A 323 -0.34 -4.91 16.79
N ASN A 324 -0.80 -3.92 17.56
CA ASN A 324 -0.36 -2.54 17.39
C ASN A 324 1.16 -2.41 17.62
N PRO A 325 1.89 -1.66 16.78
CA PRO A 325 3.30 -1.40 16.98
C PRO A 325 3.55 -0.60 18.26
N HIS A 326 4.56 -1.02 19.02
CA HIS A 326 4.95 -0.36 20.27
C HIS A 326 6.38 0.18 20.17
N ILE A 327 6.57 1.47 20.51
CA ILE A 327 7.89 2.09 20.57
C ILE A 327 8.55 1.71 21.90
N ALA A 328 9.47 0.75 21.88
CA ALA A 328 10.15 0.24 23.06
C ALA A 328 11.17 1.24 23.65
N ASP A 329 11.78 2.07 22.82
CA ASP A 329 12.75 3.10 23.23
C ASP A 329 12.53 4.39 22.43
N PHE A 330 11.76 5.31 23.02
CA PHE A 330 11.42 6.58 22.38
C PHE A 330 12.65 7.45 22.09
N SER A 331 13.70 7.39 22.92
CA SER A 331 14.91 8.18 22.67
C SER A 331 15.66 7.68 21.44
N LYS A 332 15.75 6.35 21.26
CA LYS A 332 16.36 5.77 20.07
C LYS A 332 15.49 5.98 18.83
N PHE A 333 14.16 5.91 18.97
CA PHE A 333 13.24 6.27 17.91
C PHE A 333 13.52 7.70 17.40
N LEU A 334 13.55 8.69 18.29
CA LEU A 334 13.87 10.06 17.91
C LEU A 334 15.26 10.20 17.28
N GLY A 335 16.27 9.52 17.82
CA GLY A 335 17.62 9.53 17.26
C GLY A 335 17.67 8.96 15.85
N LEU A 336 16.88 7.92 15.57
CA LEU A 336 16.76 7.33 14.23
C LEU A 336 16.02 8.28 13.28
N ILE A 337 14.89 8.86 13.70
CA ILE A 337 14.16 9.87 12.91
C ILE A 337 15.07 11.06 12.60
N GLN A 338 15.83 11.55 13.58
CA GLN A 338 16.80 12.62 13.38
C GLN A 338 17.88 12.25 12.38
N ARG A 339 18.41 11.02 12.45
CA ARG A 339 19.44 10.55 11.52
C ARG A 339 18.95 10.44 10.09
N TYR A 340 17.77 9.88 9.87
CA TYR A 340 17.22 9.65 8.52
C TYR A 340 16.58 10.89 7.91
N PHE A 341 15.96 11.76 8.72
CA PHE A 341 15.14 12.88 8.22
C PHE A 341 15.65 14.26 8.65
N GLY A 342 16.71 14.35 9.46
CA GLY A 342 17.26 15.64 9.92
C GLY A 342 16.36 16.42 10.88
N ILE A 343 15.35 15.78 11.47
CA ILE A 343 14.36 16.41 12.34
C ILE A 343 14.87 16.40 13.79
N ASN A 344 15.19 17.58 14.33
CA ASN A 344 15.91 17.72 15.60
C ASN A 344 15.04 17.99 16.83
N THR A 345 13.71 18.15 16.71
CA THR A 345 12.87 18.57 17.86
C THR A 345 11.50 17.89 17.93
N LEU A 346 11.06 17.63 19.17
CA LEU A 346 9.73 17.13 19.55
C LEU A 346 8.58 18.06 19.14
N GLU A 347 8.86 19.36 18.99
CA GLU A 347 7.87 20.38 18.57
C GLU A 347 7.29 20.11 17.18
N HIS A 348 7.95 19.24 16.41
CA HIS A 348 7.57 18.84 15.06
C HIS A 348 6.97 17.44 14.97
N LEU A 349 6.92 16.68 16.07
CA LEU A 349 6.14 15.46 16.11
C LEU A 349 4.72 15.87 16.49
N SER A 350 3.76 15.60 15.60
CA SER A 350 2.38 16.02 15.81
C SER A 350 1.86 15.47 17.15
N TYR A 351 1.04 16.24 17.85
CA TYR A 351 0.34 15.76 19.05
C TYR A 351 -0.49 14.49 18.77
N GLN A 352 -0.90 14.29 17.52
CA GLN A 352 -1.51 13.05 17.02
C GLN A 352 -0.57 11.83 17.14
N PHE A 353 0.72 11.98 16.83
CA PHE A 353 1.70 10.91 16.97
C PHE A 353 1.80 10.39 18.41
N LEU A 354 1.84 11.29 19.40
CA LEU A 354 1.92 10.88 20.80
C LEU A 354 0.68 10.13 21.29
N ASN A 355 -0.52 10.42 20.75
CA ASN A 355 -1.76 9.73 21.15
C ASN A 355 -1.98 8.39 20.45
N GLU A 356 -1.30 8.12 19.34
CA GLU A 356 -1.40 6.86 18.61
C GLU A 356 -0.39 5.80 19.12
N PHE A 357 0.66 6.24 19.84
CA PHE A 357 1.77 5.39 20.31
C PHE A 357 1.92 5.26 21.83
N LEU A 358 1.32 6.17 22.61
CA LEU A 358 1.29 6.13 24.08
C LEU A 358 -0.14 5.86 24.54
#